data_AF-A0A497LSE0-F1
#
_entry.id   AF-A0A497LSE0-F1
#
_cell.length_a   1.000
_cell.length_b   1.000
_cell.length_c   1.000
_cell.angle_alpha   90.00
_cell.angle_beta   90.00
_cell.angle_gamma   90.00
#
_symmetry.space_group_name_H-M   'P 1'
#
loop_
_entity.id
_entity.type
_entity.pdbx_description
1 polymer ?
#
loop_
_entity_poly.entity_id
_entity_poly.type
_entity_poly.pdbx_seq_one_letter_code
_entity_poly.pdbx_strand_id
1 'polypeptide(L)' 'ISSETLTLFIGTDYPLKMEFEIAEGFGKVIYLLAPRIEAE' A
#
# COMPACT_ATOMS: atom_id res chain seq x y z
N ILE A 1 -15.97 -13.75 -8.63
CA ILE A 1 -15.47 -12.48 -8.04
C ILE A 1 -13.96 -12.48 -8.31
N SER A 2 -13.45 -11.52 -9.08
CA SER A 2 -12.00 -11.36 -9.26
C SER A 2 -11.41 -10.89 -7.93
N SER A 3 -10.34 -11.52 -7.45
CA SER A 3 -9.65 -11.14 -6.20
C SER A 3 -8.36 -10.44 -6.59
N GLU A 4 -8.26 -9.15 -6.29
CA GLU A 4 -7.03 -8.38 -6.44
C GLU A 4 -6.18 -8.48 -5.16
N THR A 5 -4.88 -8.69 -5.32
CA THR A 5 -3.95 -8.86 -4.19
C THR A 5 -3.31 -7.52 -3.86
N LEU A 6 -3.46 -7.09 -2.61
CA LEU A 6 -2.81 -5.89 -2.07
C LEU A 6 -1.74 -6.29 -1.05
N THR A 7 -0.51 -5.82 -1.25
CA THR A 7 0.59 -6.01 -0.28
C THR A 7 0.78 -4.74 0.55
N LEU A 8 0.65 -4.86 1.87
CA LEU A 8 0.92 -3.77 2.82
C LEU A 8 2.28 -3.98 3.48
N PHE A 9 3.08 -2.93 3.48
CA PHE A 9 4.31 -2.86 4.27
C PHE A 9 4.09 -1.89 5.42
N ILE A 10 3.99 -2.44 6.63
CA ILE A 10 3.72 -1.69 7.86
C ILE A 10 5.01 -1.66 8.68
N GLY A 11 5.41 -0.45 9.09
CA GLY A 11 6.50 -0.21 10.03
C GLY A 11 6.14 0.93 10.96
N THR A 12 6.73 0.96 12.15
CA THR A 12 6.52 2.03 13.14
C THR A 12 7.19 3.32 12.69
N ASP A 13 6.46 4.44 12.67
CA ASP A 13 6.95 5.78 12.26
C ASP A 13 7.49 5.87 10.82
N TYR A 14 7.14 4.91 9.96
CA TYR A 14 7.45 4.95 8.52
C TYR A 14 6.18 5.19 7.69
N PRO A 15 6.31 5.77 6.49
CA PRO A 15 5.21 5.82 5.53
C PRO A 15 4.66 4.43 5.25
N LEU A 16 3.34 4.28 5.34
CA LEU A 16 2.65 3.06 4.92
C LEU A 16 2.84 2.92 3.41
N LYS A 17 3.41 1.79 2.99
CA LYS A 17 3.57 1.47 1.58
C LYS A 17 2.55 0.41 1.17
N MET A 18 1.84 0.70 0.09
CA MET A 18 0.86 -0.19 -0.53
C MET A 18 1.29 -0.51 -1.95
N GLU A 19 1.38 -1.81 -2.27
CA GLU A 19 1.70 -2.29 -3.62
C GLU A 19 0.60 -3.21 -4.14
N PHE A 20 0.20 -2.98 -5.39
CA PHE A 20 -0.68 -3.86 -6.12
C PHE A 20 -0.42 -3.75 -7.62
N GLU A 21 -0.84 -4.79 -8.34
CA GLU A 21 -0.77 -4.85 -9.79
C GLU A 21 -2.11 -4.44 -10.40
N ILE A 22 -2.04 -3.79 -11.56
CA ILE A 22 -3.20 -3.40 -12.37
C ILE A 22 -3.01 -3.93 -13.79
N ALA A 23 -4.10 -3.92 -14.56
CA ALA A 23 -4.10 -4.38 -15.95
C ALA A 23 -3.43 -5.75 -16.09
N GLU A 24 -3.88 -6.75 -15.33
CA GLU A 24 -3.39 -8.14 -15.42
C GLU A 24 -1.85 -8.27 -15.27
N GLY A 25 -1.24 -7.45 -14.41
CA GLY A 25 0.20 -7.47 -14.16
C GLY A 25 1.02 -6.53 -15.05
N PHE A 26 0.39 -5.85 -16.02
CA PHE A 26 1.09 -4.90 -16.91
C PHE A 26 1.35 -3.53 -16.26
N GLY A 27 0.78 -3.25 -15.08
CA GLY A 27 1.09 -2.05 -14.32
C GLY A 27 1.34 -2.36 -12.85
N LYS A 28 2.35 -1.70 -12.27
CA LYS A 28 2.63 -1.73 -10.84
C LYS A 28 2.30 -0.36 -10.24
N VAL A 29 1.46 -0.33 -9.22
CA VAL A 29 1.11 0.89 -8.48
C VAL A 29 1.74 0.84 -7.10
N ILE A 30 2.36 1.94 -6.70
CA ILE A 30 2.96 2.11 -5.37
C ILE A 30 2.41 3.39 -4.77
N TYR A 31 1.71 3.27 -3.65
CA TYR A 31 1.32 4.42 -2.82
C TYR A 31 2.17 4.48 -1.56
N LEU A 32 2.59 5.69 -1.21
CA LEU A 32 3.25 6.01 0.05
C LEU A 32 2.37 6.99 0.81
N LEU A 33 1.85 6.55 1.94
CA LEU A 33 1.05 7.39 2.84
C LEU A 33 1.90 7.75 4.05
N ALA A 34 2.18 9.04 4.22
CA ALA A 34 2.91 9.52 5.40
C ALA A 34 2.17 9.14 6.69
N PRO A 35 2.89 8.77 7.77
CA PRO A 35 2.27 8.46 9.05
C PRO A 35 1.60 9.72 9.60
N ARG A 36 0.48 9.54 10.30
CA ARG A 36 -0.09 10.60 11.14
C ARG A 36 0.44 10.42 12.55
N ILE A 37 0.67 11.53 13.24
CA ILE A 37 0.91 11.51 14.68
C ILE A 37 -0.40 11.08 15.33
N GLU A 38 -0.39 9.97 16.06
CA GLU A 38 -1.53 9.57 16.88
C GLU A 38 -1.60 10.52 18.09
N ALA A 39 -2.72 11.22 18.23
CA ALA A 39 -3.00 11.98 19.44
C ALA A 39 -3.76 11.06 20.40
N GLU A 40 -3.32 11.00 21.66
CA GLU A 40 -4.05 10.35 22.77
C GLU A 40 -5.42 10.99 23.00
#